data_AF-A0A538L2G0-F1
#
_entry.id   AF-A0A538L2G0-F1
#
_cell.length_a   1.000
_cell.length_b   1.000
_cell.length_c   1.000
_cell.angle_alpha   90.00
_cell.angle_beta   90.00
_cell.angle_gamma   90.00
#
_symmetry.space_group_name_H-M   'P 1'
#
loop_
_entity.id
_entity.type
_entity.pdbx_description
1 polymer ?
#
loop_
_entity_poly.entity_id
_entity_poly.type
_entity_poly.pdbx_seq_one_letter_code
_entity_poly.pdbx_strand_id
1 'polypeptide(L)'
;MKRSFVALLAATSAALALGAAPAPAAVHTKAFDVPVKMDPYEVRQTVSTVATPRTEGFITGMSVNVVDKNGAPVPIRRLMLHHIVFAAVGRPDTTCQGQPFVGYDSRPTNFSNFAQPFYGAGEERNVLALPKGYGYPIHKNDIWGMVWMLMNHRGVTDSAFIRYTVTWQDASDGLTAVTPYWLDENNCRADPIFNVPGTGGKHSTYKKTYDFTMPESGRIVAGGGHVHGGAYGLTISEPDCSNRTVFKSSPA
;
A
#
# COMPACT_ATOMS: atom_id res chain seq x y z
N MET A 1 2.53 85.98 -29.31
CA MET A 1 2.08 84.88 -30.19
C MET A 1 2.60 83.55 -29.64
N LYS A 2 1.88 82.48 -29.93
CA LYS A 2 1.66 81.28 -29.09
C LYS A 2 2.91 80.43 -28.79
N ARG A 3 2.96 79.96 -27.54
CA ARG A 3 3.87 78.94 -26.99
C ARG A 3 3.46 77.54 -27.51
N SER A 4 4.43 76.72 -27.89
CA SER A 4 4.22 75.28 -28.10
C SER A 4 5.25 74.50 -27.29
N PHE A 5 4.79 73.95 -26.17
CA PHE A 5 5.49 72.92 -25.40
C PHE A 5 5.25 71.57 -26.09
N VAL A 6 6.32 70.88 -26.47
CA VAL A 6 6.27 69.47 -26.89
C VAL A 6 6.39 68.63 -25.62
N ALA A 7 5.29 68.00 -25.21
CA ALA A 7 5.28 67.04 -24.12
C ALA A 7 5.61 65.64 -24.66
N LEU A 8 6.73 65.05 -24.23
CA LEU A 8 7.02 63.64 -24.41
C LEU A 8 6.09 62.83 -23.49
N LEU A 9 5.16 62.06 -24.06
CA LEU A 9 4.48 60.99 -23.33
C LEU A 9 5.39 59.75 -23.31
N ALA A 10 6.02 59.48 -22.16
CA ALA A 10 6.57 58.18 -21.86
C ALA A 10 5.43 57.28 -21.34
N ALA A 11 4.94 56.37 -22.19
CA ALA A 11 3.98 55.35 -21.78
C ALA A 11 4.73 54.23 -21.03
N THR A 12 4.72 54.29 -19.70
CA THR A 12 5.16 53.20 -18.83
C THR A 12 4.14 52.05 -18.91
N SER A 13 4.49 51.02 -19.66
CA SER A 13 3.74 49.75 -19.69
C SER A 13 4.08 48.96 -18.42
N ALA A 14 3.29 49.16 -17.35
CA ALA A 14 3.36 48.31 -16.17
C ALA A 14 2.70 46.96 -16.49
N ALA A 15 3.51 45.98 -16.89
CA ALA A 15 3.05 44.60 -17.03
C ALA A 15 2.71 44.06 -15.62
N LEU A 16 1.42 43.95 -15.32
CA LEU A 16 0.95 43.15 -14.19
C LEU A 16 1.28 41.68 -14.47
N ALA A 17 2.44 41.23 -13.99
CA ALA A 17 2.69 39.82 -13.76
C ALA A 17 1.85 39.37 -12.57
N LEU A 18 0.54 39.19 -12.79
CA LEU A 18 -0.31 38.39 -11.92
C LEU A 18 0.25 36.97 -11.98
N GLY A 19 1.07 36.62 -11.00
CA GLY A 19 1.52 35.24 -10.81
C GLY A 19 0.28 34.36 -10.71
N ALA A 20 0.04 33.56 -11.74
CA ALA A 20 -0.99 32.55 -11.70
C ALA A 20 -0.67 31.66 -10.49
N ALA A 21 -1.55 31.66 -9.49
CA ALA A 21 -1.44 30.69 -8.41
C ALA A 21 -1.39 29.30 -9.06
N PRO A 22 -0.45 28.43 -8.67
CA PRO A 22 -0.39 27.08 -9.23
C PRO A 22 -1.76 26.44 -9.06
N ALA A 23 -2.31 25.92 -10.16
CA ALA A 23 -3.57 25.21 -10.12
C ALA A 23 -3.46 24.11 -9.05
N PRO A 24 -4.46 23.92 -8.18
CA PRO A 24 -4.44 22.83 -7.22
C PRO A 24 -4.19 21.50 -7.95
N ALA A 25 -3.24 20.72 -7.44
CA ALA A 25 -2.89 19.39 -7.93
C ALA A 25 -4.16 18.55 -8.11
N ALA A 26 -4.34 17.97 -9.30
CA ALA A 26 -5.52 17.19 -9.61
C ALA A 26 -5.45 15.86 -8.84
N VAL A 27 -6.38 15.68 -7.90
CA VAL A 27 -6.53 14.41 -7.16
C VAL A 27 -7.58 13.57 -7.87
N HIS A 28 -7.19 12.36 -8.26
CA HIS A 28 -8.04 11.40 -8.93
C HIS A 28 -8.34 10.23 -8.00
N THR A 29 -9.55 9.68 -8.09
CA THR A 29 -9.94 8.49 -7.34
C THR A 29 -10.72 7.53 -8.23
N LYS A 30 -10.38 6.24 -8.19
CA LYS A 30 -11.10 5.21 -8.94
C LYS A 30 -11.17 3.90 -8.17
N ALA A 31 -12.35 3.29 -8.19
CA ALA A 31 -12.59 1.94 -7.69
C ALA A 31 -12.48 0.92 -8.83
N PHE A 32 -11.97 -0.26 -8.50
CA PHE A 32 -11.83 -1.40 -9.39
C PHE A 32 -12.38 -2.64 -8.69
N ASP A 33 -13.16 -3.43 -9.42
CA ASP A 33 -13.82 -4.63 -8.89
C ASP A 33 -13.24 -5.89 -9.52
N VAL A 34 -12.88 -6.84 -8.66
CA VAL A 34 -12.47 -8.19 -9.07
C VAL A 34 -13.52 -9.18 -8.58
N PRO A 35 -14.27 -9.83 -9.49
CA PRO A 35 -15.29 -10.79 -9.09
C PRO A 35 -14.65 -12.02 -8.44
N VAL A 36 -15.26 -12.50 -7.36
CA VAL A 36 -14.83 -13.70 -6.65
C VAL A 36 -16.02 -14.62 -6.43
N LYS A 37 -15.79 -15.92 -6.59
CA LYS A 37 -16.75 -16.99 -6.28
C LYS A 37 -16.09 -17.99 -5.34
N MET A 38 -16.65 -18.20 -4.16
CA MET A 38 -16.08 -19.07 -3.14
C MET A 38 -16.99 -20.27 -2.88
N ASP A 39 -16.44 -21.46 -2.84
CA ASP A 39 -17.17 -22.69 -2.52
C ASP A 39 -17.56 -22.73 -1.03
N PRO A 40 -18.52 -23.60 -0.62
CA PRO A 40 -18.90 -23.76 0.78
C PRO A 40 -17.68 -23.98 1.69
N TYR A 41 -17.54 -23.16 2.72
CA TYR A 41 -16.42 -23.19 3.67
C TYR A 41 -15.00 -23.11 3.06
N GLU A 42 -14.88 -22.67 1.80
CA GLU A 42 -13.60 -22.55 1.13
C GLU A 42 -12.71 -21.49 1.78
N VAL A 43 -11.45 -21.86 1.97
CA VAL A 43 -10.34 -20.93 2.22
C VAL A 43 -9.49 -20.95 0.96
N ARG A 44 -9.48 -19.83 0.21
CA ARG A 44 -8.71 -19.73 -1.03
C ARG A 44 -7.73 -18.60 -0.96
N GLN A 45 -6.45 -18.95 -1.07
CA GLN A 45 -5.34 -18.05 -1.29
C GLN A 45 -4.90 -18.18 -2.75
N THR A 46 -4.81 -17.06 -3.46
CA THR A 46 -4.41 -17.08 -4.87
C THR A 46 -3.83 -15.73 -5.29
N VAL A 47 -3.28 -15.69 -6.50
CA VAL A 47 -2.70 -14.51 -7.12
C VAL A 47 -3.53 -14.16 -8.35
N SER A 48 -3.82 -12.88 -8.54
CA SER A 48 -4.51 -12.37 -9.72
C SER A 48 -3.77 -11.16 -10.27
N THR A 49 -3.69 -11.05 -11.60
CA THR A 49 -3.33 -9.77 -12.22
C THR A 49 -4.55 -8.87 -12.22
N VAL A 50 -4.38 -7.61 -11.83
CA VAL A 50 -5.50 -6.67 -11.65
C VAL A 50 -5.34 -5.41 -12.48
N ALA A 51 -6.44 -4.68 -12.66
CA ALA A 51 -6.45 -3.42 -13.40
C ALA A 51 -5.67 -2.32 -12.64
N THR A 52 -5.14 -1.37 -13.38
CA THR A 52 -4.44 -0.22 -12.80
C THR A 52 -5.09 1.08 -13.29
N PRO A 53 -4.75 2.24 -12.71
CA PRO A 53 -5.16 3.54 -13.24
C PRO A 53 -4.73 3.80 -14.69
N ARG A 54 -3.73 3.07 -15.22
CA ARG A 54 -3.19 3.22 -16.59
C ARG A 54 -2.73 4.66 -16.87
N THR A 55 -2.05 5.29 -15.91
CA THR A 55 -1.50 6.64 -16.01
C THR A 55 -0.14 6.75 -15.35
N GLU A 56 0.59 7.79 -15.72
CA GLU A 56 1.76 8.27 -14.98
C GLU A 56 1.29 9.08 -13.77
N GLY A 57 1.88 8.83 -12.60
CA GLY A 57 1.54 9.59 -11.41
C GLY A 57 1.99 8.94 -10.12
N PHE A 58 1.30 9.28 -9.04
CA PHE A 58 1.66 8.86 -7.69
C PHE A 58 0.42 8.44 -6.90
N ILE A 59 0.35 7.20 -6.44
CA ILE A 59 -0.67 6.77 -5.47
C ILE A 59 -0.42 7.55 -4.18
N THR A 60 -1.45 8.21 -3.68
CA THR A 60 -1.45 8.93 -2.40
C THR A 60 -2.38 8.28 -1.38
N GLY A 61 -3.32 7.45 -1.84
CA GLY A 61 -4.10 6.59 -0.96
C GLY A 61 -4.62 5.34 -1.65
N MET A 62 -4.83 4.29 -0.87
CA MET A 62 -5.40 3.04 -1.36
C MET A 62 -6.17 2.34 -0.25
N SER A 63 -7.31 1.77 -0.59
CA SER A 63 -8.13 0.97 0.33
C SER A 63 -8.72 -0.24 -0.39
N VAL A 64 -9.10 -1.26 0.38
CA VAL A 64 -9.73 -2.47 -0.14
C VAL A 64 -10.89 -2.90 0.74
N ASN A 65 -11.93 -3.45 0.13
CA ASN A 65 -13.06 -4.05 0.80
C ASN A 65 -13.61 -5.23 -0.01
N VAL A 66 -14.35 -6.10 0.65
CA VAL A 66 -15.19 -7.09 -0.02
C VAL A 66 -16.60 -6.51 -0.10
N VAL A 67 -17.17 -6.42 -1.29
CA VAL A 67 -18.49 -5.81 -1.52
C VAL A 67 -19.42 -6.75 -2.28
N ASP A 68 -20.72 -6.58 -2.10
CA ASP A 68 -21.73 -7.27 -2.90
C ASP A 68 -21.93 -6.58 -4.26
N LYS A 69 -22.87 -7.11 -5.06
CA LYS A 69 -23.21 -6.56 -6.39
C LYS A 69 -23.72 -5.12 -6.36
N ASN A 70 -24.20 -4.63 -5.22
CA ASN A 70 -24.67 -3.25 -5.04
C ASN A 70 -23.55 -2.36 -4.49
N GLY A 71 -22.35 -2.89 -4.24
CA GLY A 71 -21.23 -2.19 -3.64
C GLY A 71 -21.29 -2.09 -2.12
N ALA A 72 -22.23 -2.77 -1.45
CA ALA A 72 -22.32 -2.76 0.00
C ALA A 72 -21.26 -3.69 0.61
N PRO A 73 -20.56 -3.29 1.70
CA PRO A 73 -19.58 -4.13 2.35
C PRO A 73 -20.17 -5.48 2.79
N VAL A 74 -19.46 -6.57 2.45
CA VAL A 74 -19.78 -7.91 2.92
C VAL A 74 -19.26 -8.08 4.34
N PRO A 75 -20.08 -8.56 5.29
CA PRO A 75 -19.61 -8.77 6.66
C PRO A 75 -18.65 -9.95 6.74
N ILE A 76 -17.67 -9.85 7.64
CA ILE A 76 -16.61 -10.86 7.83
C ILE A 76 -17.17 -12.27 8.07
N ARG A 77 -18.26 -12.40 8.84
CA ARG A 77 -18.98 -13.66 9.11
C ARG A 77 -19.62 -14.33 7.89
N ARG A 78 -19.63 -13.66 6.73
CA ARG A 78 -20.11 -14.21 5.44
C ARG A 78 -18.90 -14.55 4.57
N LEU A 79 -18.14 -13.52 4.21
CA LEU A 79 -16.93 -13.63 3.41
C LEU A 79 -15.88 -12.72 4.01
N MET A 80 -14.79 -13.31 4.46
CA MET A 80 -13.73 -12.65 5.18
C MET A 80 -12.55 -12.41 4.24
N LEU A 81 -12.07 -11.18 4.20
CA LEU A 81 -10.76 -10.85 3.65
C LEU A 81 -9.72 -11.11 4.73
N HIS A 82 -9.01 -12.24 4.64
CA HIS A 82 -8.02 -12.62 5.64
C HIS A 82 -6.76 -11.76 5.49
N HIS A 83 -6.21 -11.71 4.27
CA HIS A 83 -5.11 -10.82 3.89
C HIS A 83 -5.10 -10.61 2.37
N ILE A 84 -4.60 -9.46 1.94
CA ILE A 84 -4.41 -9.07 0.55
C ILE A 84 -3.17 -8.19 0.42
N VAL A 85 -2.39 -8.42 -0.62
CA VAL A 85 -1.17 -7.68 -0.93
C VAL A 85 -1.18 -7.33 -2.41
N PHE A 86 -0.98 -6.05 -2.71
CA PHE A 86 -0.73 -5.53 -4.04
C PHE A 86 0.77 -5.37 -4.26
N ALA A 87 1.23 -5.85 -5.41
CA ALA A 87 2.62 -5.76 -5.82
C ALA A 87 2.74 -5.26 -7.25
N ALA A 88 3.73 -4.40 -7.50
CA ALA A 88 4.12 -3.98 -8.84
C ALA A 88 5.00 -5.06 -9.45
N VAL A 89 4.50 -5.71 -10.51
CA VAL A 89 5.21 -6.76 -11.24
C VAL A 89 6.26 -6.13 -12.16
N GLY A 90 7.42 -6.77 -12.25
CA GLY A 90 8.59 -6.27 -12.96
C GLY A 90 9.44 -5.29 -12.13
N ARG A 91 9.07 -5.03 -10.87
CA ARG A 91 9.86 -4.22 -9.94
C ARG A 91 10.44 -5.12 -8.84
N PRO A 92 11.74 -5.00 -8.50
CA PRO A 92 12.32 -5.77 -7.41
C PRO A 92 11.74 -5.39 -6.04
N ASP A 93 11.59 -6.39 -5.18
CA ASP A 93 11.32 -6.22 -3.76
C ASP A 93 12.50 -5.52 -3.07
N THR A 94 12.20 -4.39 -2.45
CA THR A 94 13.12 -3.52 -1.71
C THR A 94 13.58 -4.11 -0.38
N THR A 95 12.80 -4.99 0.23
CA THR A 95 13.21 -5.71 1.45
C THR A 95 14.18 -6.85 1.11
N CYS A 96 13.95 -7.52 -0.02
CA CYS A 96 14.65 -8.77 -0.36
C CYS A 96 15.85 -8.59 -1.30
N GLN A 97 16.34 -7.36 -1.47
CA GLN A 97 17.39 -6.97 -2.43
C GLN A 97 18.54 -8.00 -2.55
N GLY A 98 18.50 -8.79 -3.63
CA GLY A 98 19.54 -9.78 -3.96
C GLY A 98 19.44 -11.11 -3.20
N GLN A 99 18.48 -11.27 -2.29
CA GLN A 99 18.21 -12.51 -1.57
C GLN A 99 17.19 -13.38 -2.31
N PRO A 100 17.39 -14.71 -2.38
CA PRO A 100 16.39 -15.62 -2.90
C PRO A 100 15.09 -15.55 -2.08
N PHE A 101 13.95 -15.46 -2.75
CA PHE A 101 12.65 -15.55 -2.11
C PHE A 101 12.25 -17.01 -1.94
N VAL A 102 11.94 -17.45 -0.73
CA VAL A 102 11.54 -18.85 -0.50
C VAL A 102 10.04 -19.03 -0.78
N GLY A 103 9.72 -19.88 -1.76
CA GLY A 103 8.35 -20.21 -2.15
C GLY A 103 7.61 -21.08 -1.12
N TYR A 104 6.32 -21.33 -1.36
CA TYR A 104 5.46 -22.19 -0.52
C TYR A 104 5.97 -23.64 -0.43
N ASP A 105 6.71 -24.12 -1.44
CA ASP A 105 7.35 -25.43 -1.46
C ASP A 105 8.71 -25.45 -0.73
N SER A 106 9.02 -24.37 0.00
CA SER A 106 10.29 -24.14 0.71
C SER A 106 11.52 -24.07 -0.20
N ARG A 107 11.36 -23.87 -1.51
CA ARG A 107 12.48 -23.73 -2.46
C ARG A 107 12.78 -22.26 -2.75
N PRO A 108 14.05 -21.90 -3.01
CA PRO A 108 14.38 -20.57 -3.46
C PRO A 108 13.78 -20.31 -4.84
N THR A 109 13.27 -19.09 -5.00
CA THR A 109 12.68 -18.57 -6.23
C THR A 109 13.27 -17.19 -6.49
N ASN A 110 13.18 -16.74 -7.74
CA ASN A 110 13.56 -15.38 -8.11
C ASN A 110 12.40 -14.39 -7.95
N PHE A 111 11.33 -14.74 -7.21
CA PHE A 111 10.13 -13.93 -7.11
C PHE A 111 10.40 -12.52 -6.55
N SER A 112 11.28 -12.42 -5.54
CA SER A 112 11.75 -11.13 -4.97
C SER A 112 12.38 -10.21 -6.02
N ASN A 113 12.91 -10.73 -7.12
CA ASN A 113 13.51 -9.91 -8.16
C ASN A 113 12.48 -9.25 -9.09
N PHE A 114 11.21 -9.65 -9.03
CA PHE A 114 10.20 -9.25 -10.02
C PHE A 114 8.85 -8.82 -9.43
N ALA A 115 8.68 -8.74 -8.12
CA ALA A 115 7.45 -8.22 -7.52
C ALA A 115 7.75 -7.35 -6.29
N GLN A 116 7.40 -6.07 -6.38
CA GLN A 116 7.54 -5.12 -5.27
C GLN A 116 6.18 -4.95 -4.57
N PRO A 117 5.97 -5.52 -3.37
CA PRO A 117 4.79 -5.21 -2.56
C PRO A 117 4.76 -3.72 -2.21
N PHE A 118 3.61 -3.07 -2.38
CA PHE A 118 3.45 -1.63 -2.12
C PHE A 118 2.23 -1.27 -1.27
N TYR A 119 1.28 -2.19 -1.13
CA TYR A 119 0.12 -2.01 -0.26
C TYR A 119 -0.43 -3.35 0.16
N GLY A 120 -0.91 -3.46 1.40
CA GLY A 120 -1.69 -4.61 1.83
C GLY A 120 -2.62 -4.27 2.99
N ALA A 121 -3.57 -5.17 3.18
CA ALA A 121 -4.58 -5.11 4.23
C ALA A 121 -5.06 -6.54 4.55
N GLY A 122 -5.74 -6.70 5.67
CA GLY A 122 -6.46 -7.91 6.03
C GLY A 122 -7.70 -7.57 6.82
N GLU A 123 -7.95 -8.34 7.87
CA GLU A 123 -9.05 -8.10 8.81
C GLU A 123 -9.01 -6.70 9.42
N GLU A 124 -7.83 -6.13 9.59
CA GLU A 124 -7.62 -4.79 10.14
C GLU A 124 -8.11 -3.68 9.20
N ARG A 125 -8.44 -4.01 7.93
CA ARG A 125 -8.89 -3.08 6.90
C ARG A 125 -7.95 -1.88 6.72
N ASN A 126 -6.65 -2.16 6.73
CA ASN A 126 -5.62 -1.14 6.62
C ASN A 126 -5.84 -0.26 5.38
N VAL A 127 -5.63 1.05 5.54
CA VAL A 127 -5.72 2.03 4.45
C VAL A 127 -4.34 2.64 4.25
N LEU A 128 -3.86 2.62 3.01
CA LEU A 128 -2.73 3.45 2.64
C LEU A 128 -3.20 4.90 2.58
N ALA A 129 -2.60 5.75 3.40
CA ALA A 129 -2.79 7.19 3.38
C ALA A 129 -1.43 7.86 3.53
N LEU A 130 -0.90 8.39 2.42
CA LEU A 130 0.39 9.09 2.43
C LEU A 130 0.20 10.57 2.80
N PRO A 131 1.11 11.17 3.58
CA PRO A 131 1.04 12.59 3.88
C PRO A 131 1.19 13.43 2.60
N LYS A 132 0.63 14.64 2.61
CA LYS A 132 0.73 15.58 1.48
C LYS A 132 2.19 15.76 1.07
N GLY A 133 2.44 15.74 -0.24
CA GLY A 133 3.78 15.89 -0.82
C GLY A 133 4.51 14.55 -1.06
N TYR A 134 3.92 13.42 -0.67
CA TYR A 134 4.48 12.08 -0.86
C TYR A 134 3.54 11.19 -1.68
N GLY A 135 4.12 10.27 -2.45
CA GLY A 135 3.33 9.31 -3.22
C GLY A 135 4.12 8.13 -3.76
N TYR A 136 3.46 7.00 -3.98
CA TYR A 136 4.07 5.80 -4.58
C TYR A 136 3.99 5.88 -6.12
N PRO A 137 5.11 5.86 -6.85
CA PRO A 137 5.14 6.10 -8.29
C PRO A 137 4.46 4.98 -9.08
N ILE A 138 3.60 5.36 -10.03
CA ILE A 138 2.89 4.47 -10.94
C ILE A 138 3.05 4.93 -12.38
N HIS A 139 3.08 3.97 -13.29
CA HIS A 139 3.27 4.20 -14.71
C HIS A 139 2.11 3.58 -15.52
N LYS A 140 1.88 4.12 -16.71
CA LYS A 140 0.78 3.70 -17.60
C LYS A 140 0.78 2.20 -17.92
N ASN A 141 1.98 1.64 -18.04
CA ASN A 141 2.20 0.25 -18.43
C ASN A 141 2.45 -0.70 -17.25
N ASP A 142 2.26 -0.24 -16.01
CA ASP A 142 2.41 -1.09 -14.84
C ASP A 142 1.49 -2.31 -14.92
N ILE A 143 2.01 -3.44 -14.44
CA ILE A 143 1.26 -4.67 -14.17
C ILE A 143 1.22 -4.82 -12.65
N TRP A 144 0.01 -4.95 -12.10
CA TRP A 144 -0.16 -5.19 -10.67
C TRP A 144 -0.59 -6.63 -10.43
N GLY A 145 0.13 -7.29 -9.52
CA GLY A 145 -0.30 -8.55 -8.91
C GLY A 145 -1.06 -8.25 -7.61
N MET A 146 -2.09 -9.05 -7.36
CA MET A 146 -2.88 -9.03 -6.14
C MET A 146 -2.88 -10.44 -5.57
N VAL A 147 -2.12 -10.65 -4.49
CA VAL A 147 -2.20 -11.87 -3.67
C VAL A 147 -3.35 -11.66 -2.71
N TRP A 148 -4.31 -12.57 -2.65
CA TRP A 148 -5.44 -12.44 -1.74
C TRP A 148 -5.84 -13.78 -1.18
N MET A 149 -6.37 -13.74 0.04
CA MET A 149 -7.00 -14.88 0.69
C MET A 149 -8.38 -14.50 1.19
N LEU A 150 -9.39 -15.24 0.73
CA LEU A 150 -10.75 -15.12 1.21
C LEU A 150 -11.17 -16.39 1.94
N MET A 151 -11.99 -16.22 2.97
CA MET A 151 -12.63 -17.32 3.70
C MET A 151 -14.15 -17.18 3.60
N ASN A 152 -14.80 -18.21 3.06
CA ASN A 152 -16.26 -18.32 3.10
C ASN A 152 -16.67 -18.96 4.43
N HIS A 153 -17.44 -18.26 5.25
CA HIS A 153 -17.89 -18.77 6.54
C HIS A 153 -19.25 -19.46 6.47
N ARG A 154 -19.72 -19.82 5.27
CA ARG A 154 -21.05 -20.39 5.06
C ARG A 154 -20.97 -21.72 4.32
N GLY A 155 -21.91 -22.61 4.62
CA GLY A 155 -22.10 -23.90 3.93
C GLY A 155 -22.74 -23.80 2.55
N VAL A 156 -22.65 -22.64 1.89
CA VAL A 156 -23.17 -22.39 0.54
C VAL A 156 -22.15 -21.61 -0.26
N THR A 157 -22.15 -21.78 -1.57
CA THR A 157 -21.32 -20.98 -2.48
C THR A 157 -21.63 -19.49 -2.30
N ASP A 158 -20.59 -18.66 -2.27
CA ASP A 158 -20.71 -17.21 -2.20
C ASP A 158 -20.15 -16.53 -3.46
N SER A 159 -20.65 -15.34 -3.75
CA SER A 159 -20.13 -14.47 -4.80
C SER A 159 -20.16 -13.02 -4.33
N ALA A 160 -19.05 -12.34 -4.56
CA ALA A 160 -18.80 -10.96 -4.15
C ALA A 160 -17.76 -10.33 -5.10
N PHE A 161 -17.32 -9.12 -4.75
CA PHE A 161 -16.22 -8.44 -5.42
C PHE A 161 -15.18 -8.03 -4.40
N ILE A 162 -13.90 -8.24 -4.70
CA ILE A 162 -12.83 -7.48 -4.06
C ILE A 162 -12.82 -6.13 -4.75
N ARG A 163 -13.17 -5.07 -4.01
CA ARG A 163 -13.12 -3.69 -4.48
C ARG A 163 -11.92 -3.00 -3.88
N TYR A 164 -10.97 -2.57 -4.72
CA TYR A 164 -9.91 -1.67 -4.30
C TYR A 164 -10.12 -0.28 -4.88
N THR A 165 -9.90 0.74 -4.05
CA THR A 165 -9.99 2.15 -4.44
C THR A 165 -8.60 2.73 -4.41
N VAL A 166 -8.18 3.36 -5.51
CA VAL A 166 -6.89 4.02 -5.65
C VAL A 166 -7.14 5.52 -5.76
N THR A 167 -6.41 6.29 -4.96
CA THR A 167 -6.33 7.74 -5.04
C THR A 167 -4.93 8.14 -5.48
N TRP A 168 -4.81 8.94 -6.54
CA TRP A 168 -3.52 9.35 -7.11
C TRP A 168 -3.50 10.82 -7.53
N GLN A 169 -2.29 11.33 -7.69
CA GLN A 169 -1.98 12.65 -8.27
C GLN A 169 -1.16 12.46 -9.54
N ASP A 170 -1.20 13.45 -10.43
CA ASP A 170 -0.55 13.37 -11.74
C ASP A 170 0.96 13.51 -11.61
N ALA A 171 1.72 12.97 -12.57
CA ALA A 171 3.19 13.06 -12.55
C ALA A 171 3.70 14.52 -12.51
N SER A 172 2.95 15.45 -13.11
CA SER A 172 3.24 16.89 -13.10
C SER A 172 3.19 17.53 -11.71
N ASP A 173 2.54 16.89 -10.74
CA ASP A 173 2.48 17.39 -9.37
C ASP A 173 3.81 17.21 -8.61
N GLY A 174 4.75 16.42 -9.17
CA GLY A 174 6.13 16.36 -8.70
C GLY A 174 6.28 15.91 -7.25
N LEU A 175 5.46 14.96 -6.79
CA LEU A 175 5.50 14.47 -5.42
C LEU A 175 6.82 13.76 -5.09
N THR A 176 7.18 13.78 -3.81
CA THR A 176 8.30 12.99 -3.30
C THR A 176 7.94 11.51 -3.37
N ALA A 177 8.68 10.76 -4.19
CA ALA A 177 8.46 9.33 -4.33
C ALA A 177 8.74 8.61 -2.99
N VAL A 178 7.85 7.70 -2.61
CA VAL A 178 8.07 6.80 -1.47
C VAL A 178 8.55 5.44 -1.95
N THR A 179 9.48 4.85 -1.19
CA THR A 179 9.96 3.48 -1.38
C THR A 179 9.27 2.60 -0.35
N PRO A 180 8.43 1.63 -0.76
CA PRO A 180 7.84 0.69 0.19
C PRO A 180 8.91 -0.25 0.73
N TYR A 181 8.78 -0.71 1.97
CA TYR A 181 9.53 -1.83 2.53
C TYR A 181 8.53 -2.76 3.18
N TRP A 182 8.48 -4.01 2.72
CA TRP A 182 7.60 -5.04 3.25
C TRP A 182 8.37 -5.87 4.27
N LEU A 183 8.22 -5.51 5.54
CA LEU A 183 8.99 -6.10 6.64
C LEU A 183 8.17 -7.17 7.36
N ASP A 184 8.84 -8.26 7.70
CA ASP A 184 8.28 -9.41 8.37
C ASP A 184 9.29 -10.02 9.38
N GLU A 185 8.80 -10.82 10.32
CA GLU A 185 9.63 -11.60 11.25
C GLU A 185 10.54 -12.63 10.56
N ASN A 186 10.16 -13.02 9.33
CA ASN A 186 10.90 -13.96 8.50
C ASN A 186 10.89 -13.52 7.04
N ASN A 187 11.47 -12.33 6.80
CA ASN A 187 11.56 -11.68 5.49
C ASN A 187 11.90 -12.66 4.35
N CYS A 188 11.38 -12.33 3.15
CA CYS A 188 11.69 -13.03 1.90
C CYS A 188 11.17 -14.46 1.81
N ARG A 189 9.94 -14.68 2.29
CA ARG A 189 9.21 -15.94 2.15
C ARG A 189 7.77 -15.71 1.68
N ALA A 190 7.20 -16.72 1.03
CA ALA A 190 5.82 -16.72 0.56
C ALA A 190 4.78 -16.83 1.68
N ASP A 191 5.17 -17.44 2.80
CA ASP A 191 4.35 -17.61 4.00
C ASP A 191 5.22 -17.34 5.25
N PRO A 192 5.57 -16.07 5.50
CA PRO A 192 6.40 -15.72 6.64
C PRO A 192 5.51 -15.68 7.89
N ILE A 193 5.48 -16.79 8.63
CA ILE A 193 4.66 -16.96 9.83
C ILE A 193 5.47 -17.42 11.04
N PHE A 194 5.21 -16.77 12.17
CA PHE A 194 5.73 -17.21 13.47
C PHE A 194 4.72 -18.13 14.17
N ASN A 195 5.00 -19.44 14.15
CA ASN A 195 4.20 -20.41 14.89
C ASN A 195 4.45 -20.31 16.40
N VAL A 196 3.38 -19.99 17.14
CA VAL A 196 3.41 -19.98 18.61
C VAL A 196 3.40 -21.43 19.13
N PRO A 197 4.39 -21.88 19.94
CA PRO A 197 4.57 -23.29 20.28
C PRO A 197 3.42 -23.99 21.01
N GLY A 198 2.46 -23.26 21.59
CA GLY A 198 1.29 -23.84 22.29
C GLY A 198 1.60 -24.65 23.57
N THR A 199 2.87 -24.85 23.92
CA THR A 199 3.32 -25.62 25.09
C THR A 199 3.43 -24.78 26.36
N GLY A 200 3.17 -23.47 26.27
CA GLY A 200 3.14 -22.57 27.41
C GLY A 200 1.92 -22.81 28.31
N GLY A 201 2.05 -22.42 29.58
CA GLY A 201 0.90 -22.34 30.48
C GLY A 201 -0.08 -21.24 30.04
N LYS A 202 -1.20 -21.14 30.76
CA LYS A 202 -2.17 -20.06 30.55
C LYS A 202 -1.45 -18.70 30.63
N HIS A 203 -1.74 -17.81 29.68
CA HIS A 203 -1.13 -16.47 29.55
C HIS A 203 0.35 -16.43 29.16
N SER A 204 0.94 -17.53 28.69
CA SER A 204 2.27 -17.47 28.06
C SER A 204 2.25 -16.55 26.83
N THR A 205 3.26 -15.70 26.73
CA THR A 205 3.48 -14.81 25.57
C THR A 205 4.77 -15.22 24.86
N TYR A 206 4.77 -15.06 23.55
CA TYR A 206 5.92 -15.35 22.71
C TYR A 206 6.19 -14.14 21.82
N LYS A 207 7.47 -13.86 21.60
CA LYS A 207 7.92 -12.76 20.76
C LYS A 207 8.93 -13.28 19.77
N LYS A 208 8.77 -12.87 18.52
CA LYS A 208 9.75 -13.01 17.46
C LYS A 208 10.10 -11.62 16.96
N THR A 209 11.39 -11.38 16.75
CA THR A 209 11.93 -10.12 16.23
C THR A 209 12.80 -10.44 15.03
N TYR A 210 12.80 -9.54 14.05
CA TYR A 210 13.73 -9.53 12.94
C TYR A 210 14.32 -8.12 12.84
N ASP A 211 15.64 -8.03 12.82
CA ASP A 211 16.34 -6.75 12.62
C ASP A 211 16.65 -6.58 11.14
N PHE A 212 16.24 -5.44 10.59
CA PHE A 212 16.49 -5.06 9.20
C PHE A 212 17.29 -3.76 9.16
N THR A 213 18.44 -3.78 8.51
CA THR A 213 19.25 -2.59 8.29
C THR A 213 18.75 -1.86 7.05
N MET A 214 18.25 -0.64 7.20
CA MET A 214 17.84 0.19 6.07
C MET A 214 19.03 0.46 5.15
N PRO A 215 18.92 0.26 3.83
CA PRO A 215 20.04 0.44 2.90
C PRO A 215 20.40 1.93 2.69
N GLU A 216 19.49 2.84 3.05
CA GLU A 216 19.66 4.28 2.93
C GLU A 216 19.00 5.02 4.10
N SER A 217 19.50 6.23 4.39
CA SER A 217 18.87 7.13 5.34
C SER A 217 17.61 7.77 4.75
N GLY A 218 16.57 7.94 5.55
CA GLY A 218 15.32 8.52 5.07
C GLY A 218 14.32 8.86 6.16
N ARG A 219 13.10 9.20 5.76
CA ARG A 219 11.97 9.45 6.66
C ARG A 219 10.89 8.40 6.42
N ILE A 220 10.48 7.72 7.49
CA ILE A 220 9.28 6.88 7.48
C ILE A 220 8.07 7.82 7.50
N VAL A 221 7.28 7.82 6.42
CA VAL A 221 6.13 8.73 6.24
C VAL A 221 4.78 8.06 6.39
N ALA A 222 4.74 6.73 6.33
CA ALA A 222 3.57 5.91 6.60
C ALA A 222 4.04 4.51 7.05
N GLY A 223 3.15 3.81 7.74
CA GLY A 223 3.38 2.44 8.18
C GLY A 223 2.06 1.74 8.39
N GLY A 224 2.05 0.44 8.18
CA GLY A 224 0.93 -0.45 8.45
C GLY A 224 1.45 -1.76 9.02
N GLY A 225 0.55 -2.59 9.53
CA GLY A 225 0.91 -3.86 10.14
C GLY A 225 -0.23 -4.84 10.05
N HIS A 226 0.10 -6.10 9.90
CA HIS A 226 -0.85 -7.20 9.87
C HIS A 226 -0.42 -8.27 10.86
N VAL A 227 -1.36 -8.78 11.64
CA VAL A 227 -1.16 -9.88 12.59
C VAL A 227 -2.42 -10.74 12.62
N HIS A 228 -2.25 -12.03 12.89
CA HIS A 228 -3.38 -12.95 13.03
C HIS A 228 -4.03 -12.87 14.42
N GLY A 229 -5.21 -13.49 14.54
CA GLY A 229 -5.95 -13.60 15.80
C GLY A 229 -5.10 -14.18 16.93
N GLY A 230 -5.19 -13.57 18.12
CA GLY A 230 -4.40 -13.94 19.30
C GLY A 230 -3.09 -13.16 19.47
N ALA A 231 -2.70 -12.32 18.50
CA ALA A 231 -1.58 -11.41 18.66
C ALA A 231 -1.86 -10.31 19.68
N TYR A 232 -0.88 -10.03 20.54
CA TYR A 232 -0.93 -8.91 21.50
C TYR A 232 -0.50 -7.57 20.89
N GLY A 233 0.29 -7.62 19.82
CA GLY A 233 0.73 -6.41 19.14
C GLY A 233 1.87 -6.64 18.16
N LEU A 234 2.08 -5.63 17.32
CA LEU A 234 3.21 -5.49 16.41
C LEU A 234 3.92 -4.19 16.75
N THR A 235 5.24 -4.17 16.71
CA THR A 235 6.03 -2.96 16.99
C THR A 235 7.17 -2.85 15.99
N ILE A 236 7.35 -1.66 15.43
CA ILE A 236 8.54 -1.29 14.68
C ILE A 236 9.32 -0.32 15.56
N SER A 237 10.58 -0.63 15.79
CA SER A 237 11.52 0.20 16.54
C SER A 237 12.81 0.39 15.77
N GLU A 238 13.58 1.41 16.13
CA GLU A 238 14.92 1.67 15.64
C GLU A 238 15.92 1.40 16.79
N PRO A 239 16.54 0.21 16.84
CA PRO A 239 17.45 -0.16 17.92
C PRO A 239 18.64 0.81 18.05
N ASP A 240 19.22 1.20 16.93
CA ASP A 240 20.37 2.12 16.85
C ASP A 240 20.03 3.56 17.29
N CYS A 241 18.74 3.89 17.41
CA CYS A 241 18.24 5.18 17.89
C CYS A 241 17.69 5.06 19.32
N SER A 242 18.44 4.43 20.22
CA SER A 242 18.02 4.19 21.62
C SER A 242 16.68 3.45 21.73
N ASN A 243 16.46 2.46 20.87
CA ASN A 243 15.21 1.70 20.77
C ASN A 243 13.96 2.58 20.57
N ARG A 244 14.08 3.69 19.83
CA ARG A 244 12.93 4.56 19.50
C ARG A 244 11.83 3.71 18.86
N THR A 245 10.64 3.70 19.45
CA THR A 245 9.46 3.08 18.84
C THR A 245 8.92 4.00 17.74
N VAL A 246 8.81 3.46 16.52
CA VAL A 246 8.32 4.19 15.34
C VAL A 246 6.84 3.92 15.11
N PHE A 247 6.42 2.67 15.30
CA PHE A 247 5.05 2.24 15.10
C PHE A 247 4.68 1.16 16.10
N LYS A 248 3.43 1.20 16.58
CA LYS A 248 2.85 0.14 17.40
C LYS A 248 1.42 -0.12 16.95
N SER A 249 1.11 -1.37 16.64
CA SER A 249 -0.25 -1.86 16.46
C SER A 249 -0.64 -2.71 17.67
N SER A 250 -1.81 -2.42 18.24
CA SER A 250 -2.41 -3.19 19.33
C SER A 250 -3.78 -3.68 18.83
N PRO A 251 -3.87 -4.91 18.31
CA PRO A 251 -5.14 -5.49 17.91
C PRO A 251 -6.13 -5.48 19.09
N ALA A 252 -7.39 -5.14 18.79
CA ALA A 252 -8.46 -5.03 19.78
C ALA A 252 -9.12 -6.40 20.07
#